data_AF-A0A849Z2Q2-F1
#
_entry.id   AF-A0A849Z2Q2-F1
#
_cell.length_a   1.000
_cell.length_b   1.000
_cell.length_c   1.000
_cell.angle_alpha   90.00
_cell.angle_beta   90.00
_cell.angle_gamma   90.00
#
_symmetry.space_group_name_H-M   'P 1'
#
loop_
_entity.id
_entity.type
_entity.pdbx_description
1 polymer ?
#
loop_
_entity_poly.entity_id
_entity_poly.type
_entity_poly.pdbx_seq_one_letter_code
_entity_poly.pdbx_strand_id
1 'polypeptide(L)'
;MRASIRSPLVALVSLGVVYALFSFLLYRAEVVPRALLLPIDPKSYYLAQTFFVGPLMALLAFVFSYVIYVVAAPSITVRQSDMFRWFAPAYAWPLLVLFVIPDLVVFLVLGHGSLAKAMRIYAPLAPIVIAVVATRQARIHLEAGKLRAVAAAILALFVQGALGALVLR
;
A
#
# COMPACT_ATOMS: atom_id res chain seq x y z
N MET A 1 -14.56 8.14 22.63
CA MET A 1 -14.86 8.50 21.22
C MET A 1 -14.98 7.21 20.41
N ARG A 2 -16.19 6.77 20.03
CA ARG A 2 -16.35 5.62 19.11
C ARG A 2 -15.91 6.06 17.73
N ALA A 3 -14.68 5.76 17.40
CA ALA A 3 -14.17 6.14 16.11
C ALA A 3 -14.87 5.24 15.04
N SER A 4 -15.19 5.76 13.86
CA SER A 4 -15.94 5.06 12.78
C SER A 4 -15.08 4.08 11.94
N ILE A 5 -15.53 2.84 11.71
CA ILE A 5 -14.89 1.83 10.81
C ILE A 5 -14.86 2.30 9.34
N ARG A 6 -15.62 3.35 9.00
CA ARG A 6 -15.72 3.85 7.63
C ARG A 6 -14.39 4.36 7.06
N SER A 7 -13.51 4.91 7.90
CA SER A 7 -12.27 5.53 7.41
C SER A 7 -11.28 4.55 6.75
N PRO A 8 -10.96 3.38 7.35
CA PRO A 8 -10.15 2.33 6.71
C PRO A 8 -10.75 1.76 5.43
N LEU A 9 -12.06 1.48 5.45
CA LEU A 9 -12.74 0.92 4.29
C LEU A 9 -12.72 1.90 3.11
N VAL A 10 -13.01 3.18 3.35
CA VAL A 10 -12.96 4.20 2.29
C VAL A 10 -11.55 4.31 1.70
N ALA A 11 -10.51 4.31 2.55
CA ALA A 11 -9.13 4.39 2.08
C ALA A 11 -8.75 3.18 1.20
N LEU A 12 -9.05 1.96 1.65
CA LEU A 12 -8.71 0.74 0.93
C LEU A 12 -9.55 0.52 -0.32
N VAL A 13 -10.85 0.82 -0.28
CA VAL A 13 -11.73 0.74 -1.45
C VAL A 13 -11.29 1.77 -2.49
N SER A 14 -10.97 3.00 -2.09
CA SER A 14 -10.47 4.02 -3.03
C SER A 14 -9.15 3.58 -3.67
N LEU A 15 -8.21 3.09 -2.85
CA LEU A 15 -6.94 2.54 -3.36
C LEU A 15 -7.19 1.39 -4.33
N GLY A 16 -7.99 0.40 -3.93
CA GLY A 16 -8.27 -0.79 -4.72
C GLY A 16 -8.96 -0.47 -6.03
N VAL A 17 -9.95 0.42 -6.04
CA VAL A 17 -10.69 0.82 -7.26
C VAL A 17 -9.78 1.58 -8.22
N VAL A 18 -9.01 2.56 -7.74
CA VAL A 18 -8.13 3.35 -8.61
C VAL A 18 -7.00 2.48 -9.16
N TYR A 19 -6.43 1.59 -8.35
CA TYR A 19 -5.40 0.65 -8.83
C TYR A 19 -6.01 -0.35 -9.82
N ALA A 20 -7.17 -0.93 -9.54
CA ALA A 20 -7.85 -1.84 -10.47
C ALA A 20 -8.13 -1.17 -11.82
N LEU A 21 -8.61 0.08 -11.80
CA LEU A 21 -8.79 0.87 -13.02
C LEU A 21 -7.48 1.06 -13.76
N PHE A 22 -6.39 1.39 -13.05
CA PHE A 22 -5.09 1.56 -13.67
C PHE A 22 -4.57 0.25 -14.30
N SER A 23 -4.70 -0.89 -13.60
CA SER A 23 -4.36 -2.21 -14.14
C SER A 23 -5.21 -2.55 -15.36
N PHE A 24 -6.51 -2.25 -15.36
CA PHE A 24 -7.37 -2.46 -16.51
C PHE A 24 -6.94 -1.61 -17.72
N LEU A 25 -6.53 -0.35 -17.51
CA LEU A 25 -6.02 0.51 -18.56
C LEU A 25 -4.70 -0.02 -19.14
N LEU A 26 -3.80 -0.54 -18.31
CA LEU A 26 -2.57 -1.20 -18.76
C LEU A 26 -2.85 -2.44 -19.62
N TYR A 27 -3.84 -3.25 -19.22
CA TYR A 27 -4.31 -4.38 -20.02
C TYR A 27 -4.86 -3.93 -21.38
N ARG A 28 -5.72 -2.89 -21.39
CA ARG A 28 -6.30 -2.34 -22.63
C ARG A 28 -5.26 -1.73 -23.57
N ALA A 29 -4.16 -1.23 -23.03
CA ALA A 29 -3.02 -0.72 -23.80
C ALA A 29 -2.01 -1.81 -24.20
N GLU A 30 -2.36 -3.08 -24.00
CA GLU A 30 -1.52 -4.24 -24.35
C GLU A 30 -0.10 -4.19 -23.75
N VAL A 31 0.03 -3.54 -22.58
CA VAL A 31 1.30 -3.46 -21.87
C VAL A 31 1.65 -4.85 -21.34
N VAL A 32 2.87 -5.30 -21.59
CA VAL A 32 3.40 -6.56 -21.08
C VAL A 32 4.27 -6.29 -19.85
N PRO A 33 4.03 -6.96 -18.71
CA PRO A 33 4.88 -6.81 -17.53
C PRO A 33 6.31 -7.28 -17.84
N ARG A 34 7.32 -6.56 -17.33
CA ARG A 34 8.74 -6.84 -17.63
C ARG A 34 9.30 -8.03 -16.86
N ALA A 35 8.76 -8.31 -15.69
CA ALA A 35 9.06 -9.46 -14.87
C ALA A 35 7.73 -10.07 -14.44
N LEU A 36 7.72 -11.37 -14.21
CA LEU A 36 6.61 -12.07 -13.58
C LEU A 36 7.19 -13.19 -12.73
N LEU A 37 6.87 -13.18 -11.45
CA LEU A 37 7.20 -14.30 -10.56
C LEU A 37 6.11 -15.37 -10.54
N LEU A 38 4.86 -14.98 -10.81
CA LEU A 38 3.73 -15.89 -10.83
C LEU A 38 3.61 -16.57 -12.21
N PRO A 39 3.23 -17.86 -12.28
CA PRO A 39 3.00 -18.58 -13.54
C PRO A 39 1.67 -18.16 -14.19
N ILE A 40 1.53 -16.87 -14.47
CA ILE A 40 0.38 -16.26 -15.16
C ILE A 40 0.85 -15.83 -16.54
N ASP A 41 0.02 -16.04 -17.55
CA ASP A 41 0.27 -15.52 -18.90
C ASP A 41 0.51 -13.99 -18.85
N PRO A 42 1.65 -13.48 -19.36
CA PRO A 42 1.96 -12.06 -19.34
C PRO A 42 0.87 -11.17 -19.93
N LYS A 43 0.13 -11.64 -20.93
CA LYS A 43 -0.97 -10.88 -21.55
C LYS A 43 -2.18 -10.73 -20.64
N SER A 44 -2.37 -11.69 -19.74
CA SER A 44 -3.51 -11.75 -18.82
C SER A 44 -3.20 -11.16 -17.44
N TYR A 45 -1.94 -10.81 -17.18
CA TYR A 45 -1.47 -10.36 -15.87
C TYR A 45 -2.21 -9.11 -15.35
N TYR A 46 -2.26 -8.05 -16.16
CA TYR A 46 -2.93 -6.80 -15.75
C TYR A 46 -4.46 -6.95 -15.64
N LEU A 47 -5.04 -7.86 -16.44
CA LEU A 47 -6.44 -8.23 -16.29
C LEU A 47 -6.66 -8.94 -14.95
N ALA A 48 -5.81 -9.90 -14.58
CA ALA A 48 -5.88 -10.56 -13.27
C ALA A 48 -5.69 -9.56 -12.13
N GLN A 49 -4.73 -8.63 -12.22
CA GLN A 49 -4.53 -7.58 -11.23
C GLN A 49 -5.78 -6.72 -11.01
N THR A 50 -6.58 -6.48 -12.06
CA THR A 50 -7.85 -5.72 -11.95
C THR A 50 -8.78 -6.32 -10.89
N PHE A 51 -8.80 -7.64 -10.73
CA PHE A 51 -9.64 -8.33 -9.76
C PHE A 51 -8.96 -8.53 -8.40
N PHE A 52 -7.64 -8.78 -8.40
CA PHE A 52 -6.93 -9.18 -7.19
C PHE A 52 -6.21 -8.05 -6.46
N VAL A 53 -5.99 -6.89 -7.09
CA VAL A 53 -5.22 -5.80 -6.45
C VAL A 53 -5.93 -5.23 -5.22
N GLY A 54 -7.26 -5.10 -5.24
CA GLY A 54 -8.03 -4.64 -4.07
C GLY A 54 -7.86 -5.57 -2.85
N PRO A 55 -8.18 -6.87 -2.98
CA PRO A 55 -7.91 -7.87 -1.94
C PRO A 55 -6.45 -7.91 -1.48
N LEU A 56 -5.50 -7.81 -2.41
CA LEU A 56 -4.08 -7.77 -2.10
C LEU A 56 -3.70 -6.55 -1.27
N MET A 57 -4.18 -5.35 -1.62
CA MET A 57 -3.89 -4.13 -0.85
C MET A 57 -4.48 -4.20 0.56
N ALA A 58 -5.65 -4.82 0.73
CA ALA A 58 -6.22 -5.06 2.05
C ALA A 58 -5.35 -6.03 2.89
N LEU A 59 -4.85 -7.10 2.27
CA LEU A 59 -3.93 -8.04 2.90
C LEU A 59 -2.60 -7.36 3.30
N LEU A 60 -2.00 -6.59 2.41
CA LEU A 60 -0.75 -5.87 2.69
C LEU A 60 -0.93 -4.82 3.79
N ALA A 61 -2.06 -4.09 3.79
CA ALA A 61 -2.41 -3.17 4.86
C ALA A 61 -2.61 -3.88 6.20
N PHE A 62 -3.18 -5.09 6.20
CA PHE A 62 -3.31 -5.91 7.40
C PHE A 62 -1.94 -6.35 7.92
N VAL A 63 -1.07 -6.90 7.06
CA VAL A 63 0.30 -7.28 7.44
C VAL A 63 1.06 -6.09 7.99
N PHE A 64 0.99 -4.94 7.31
CA PHE A 64 1.61 -3.70 7.75
C PHE A 64 1.14 -3.30 9.16
N SER A 65 -0.19 -3.29 9.38
CA SER A 65 -0.78 -2.95 10.68
C SER A 65 -0.36 -3.92 11.78
N TYR A 66 -0.31 -5.22 11.46
CA TYR A 66 0.05 -6.28 12.39
C TYR A 66 1.53 -6.20 12.81
N VAL A 67 2.44 -5.99 11.86
CA VAL A 67 3.87 -5.84 12.17
C VAL A 67 4.10 -4.62 13.07
N ILE A 68 3.43 -3.49 12.80
CA ILE A 68 3.54 -2.32 13.68
C ILE A 68 3.06 -2.66 15.09
N TYR A 69 1.89 -3.28 15.22
CA TYR A 69 1.33 -3.66 16.51
C TYR A 69 2.29 -4.54 17.33
N VAL A 70 2.76 -5.65 16.74
CA VAL A 70 3.65 -6.61 17.40
C VAL A 70 4.95 -5.94 17.85
N VAL A 71 5.52 -5.07 17.01
CA VAL A 71 6.85 -4.48 17.26
C VAL A 71 6.76 -3.27 18.19
N ALA A 72 5.74 -2.42 18.03
CA ALA A 72 5.61 -1.16 18.76
C ALA A 72 5.01 -1.33 20.17
N ALA A 73 4.20 -2.36 20.42
CA ALA A 73 3.57 -2.58 21.72
C ALA A 73 3.26 -4.07 22.05
N PRO A 74 4.29 -4.89 22.31
CA PRO A 74 4.18 -6.32 22.59
C PRO A 74 3.49 -6.62 23.93
N SER A 75 3.44 -5.63 24.83
CA SER A 75 2.80 -5.75 26.15
C SER A 75 1.40 -5.14 26.20
N ILE A 76 0.92 -4.50 25.13
CA ILE A 76 -0.41 -3.89 25.06
C ILE A 76 -1.30 -4.78 24.21
N THR A 77 -2.43 -5.21 24.75
CA THR A 77 -3.44 -5.93 23.97
C THR A 77 -4.36 -4.93 23.27
N VAL A 78 -4.37 -4.95 21.95
CA VAL A 78 -5.24 -4.12 21.11
C VAL A 78 -6.12 -5.02 20.27
N ARG A 79 -7.40 -4.67 20.08
CA ARG A 79 -8.27 -5.42 19.17
C ARG A 79 -7.74 -5.30 17.74
N GLN A 80 -7.80 -6.39 16.98
CA GLN A 80 -7.38 -6.39 15.57
C GLN A 80 -8.11 -5.32 14.73
N SER A 81 -9.38 -5.04 15.06
CA SER A 81 -10.13 -3.98 14.40
C SER A 81 -9.54 -2.60 14.63
N ASP A 82 -8.95 -2.35 15.80
CA ASP A 82 -8.41 -1.04 16.16
C ASP A 82 -7.02 -0.83 15.54
N MET A 83 -6.13 -1.83 15.57
CA MET A 83 -4.83 -1.74 14.88
C MET A 83 -5.04 -1.48 13.39
N PHE A 84 -5.91 -2.25 12.74
CA PHE A 84 -6.19 -2.10 11.32
C PHE A 84 -6.75 -0.71 11.03
N ARG A 85 -7.59 -0.21 11.93
CA ARG A 85 -8.25 1.06 11.77
C ARG A 85 -7.32 2.27 11.93
N TRP A 86 -6.25 2.15 12.72
CA TRP A 86 -5.25 3.21 12.84
C TRP A 86 -4.24 3.20 11.69
N PHE A 87 -3.80 2.02 11.27
CA PHE A 87 -2.65 1.88 10.37
C PHE A 87 -3.02 1.67 8.90
N ALA A 88 -4.18 1.07 8.57
CA ALA A 88 -4.58 0.89 7.18
C ALA A 88 -4.76 2.23 6.43
N PRO A 89 -5.39 3.29 6.99
CA PRO A 89 -5.43 4.60 6.33
C PRO A 89 -4.04 5.25 6.19
N ALA A 90 -3.14 5.04 7.17
CA ALA A 90 -1.78 5.56 7.15
C ALA A 90 -0.92 4.93 6.04
N TYR A 91 -1.27 3.71 5.62
CA TYR A 91 -0.68 3.04 4.47
C TYR A 91 -1.39 3.44 3.16
N ALA A 92 -2.71 3.29 3.12
CA ALA A 92 -3.48 3.35 1.88
C ALA A 92 -3.55 4.76 1.27
N TRP A 93 -3.73 5.80 2.09
CA TRP A 93 -3.85 7.17 1.55
C TRP A 93 -2.55 7.67 0.92
N PRO A 94 -1.39 7.61 1.59
CA PRO A 94 -0.15 8.02 0.95
C PRO A 94 0.18 7.18 -0.28
N LEU A 95 -0.09 5.87 -0.26
CA LEU A 95 0.13 5.01 -1.42
C LEU A 95 -0.78 5.43 -2.60
N LEU A 96 -2.05 5.71 -2.34
CA LEU A 96 -2.96 6.19 -3.38
C LEU A 96 -2.51 7.54 -3.96
N VAL A 97 -2.24 8.52 -3.09
CA VAL A 97 -2.01 9.92 -3.50
C VAL A 97 -0.61 10.14 -4.07
N LEU A 98 0.41 9.46 -3.54
CA LEU A 98 1.81 9.70 -3.89
C LEU A 98 2.38 8.65 -4.86
N PHE A 99 1.62 7.60 -5.16
CA PHE A 99 2.07 6.55 -6.07
C PHE A 99 1.01 6.23 -7.13
N VAL A 100 -0.15 5.67 -6.74
CA VAL A 100 -1.12 5.16 -7.72
C VAL A 100 -1.75 6.25 -8.59
N ILE A 101 -2.16 7.39 -8.01
CA ILE A 101 -2.70 8.52 -8.78
C ILE A 101 -1.62 9.12 -9.70
N PRO A 102 -0.40 9.44 -9.23
CA PRO A 102 0.69 9.88 -10.09
C PRO A 102 1.00 8.91 -11.24
N ASP A 103 1.08 7.61 -10.98
CA ASP A 103 1.25 6.57 -12.02
C ASP A 103 0.14 6.66 -13.07
N LEU A 104 -1.11 6.67 -12.63
CA LEU A 104 -2.28 6.78 -13.51
C LEU A 104 -2.22 8.06 -14.37
N VAL A 105 -1.91 9.21 -13.77
CA VAL A 105 -1.80 10.50 -14.47
C VAL A 105 -0.66 10.46 -15.49
N VAL A 106 0.51 9.97 -15.11
CA VAL A 106 1.65 9.84 -16.02
C VAL A 106 1.33 8.90 -17.18
N PHE A 107 0.65 7.79 -16.92
CA PHE A 107 0.21 6.88 -17.96
C PHE A 107 -0.77 7.54 -18.94
N LEU A 108 -1.77 8.27 -18.43
CA LEU A 108 -2.77 8.94 -19.27
C LEU A 108 -2.20 10.09 -20.09
N VAL A 109 -1.21 10.82 -19.57
CA VAL A 109 -0.65 12.03 -20.21
C VAL A 109 0.60 11.73 -21.06
N LEU A 110 1.48 10.85 -20.57
CA LEU A 110 2.82 10.62 -21.14
C LEU A 110 3.03 9.18 -21.62
N GLY A 111 2.05 8.30 -21.43
CA GLY A 111 2.09 6.89 -21.83
C GLY A 111 2.97 6.01 -20.94
N HIS A 112 2.87 4.69 -21.16
CA HIS A 112 3.59 3.67 -20.39
C HIS A 112 5.12 3.86 -20.39
N GLY A 113 5.70 4.28 -21.53
CA GLY A 113 7.16 4.46 -21.67
C GLY A 113 7.77 5.49 -20.71
N SER A 114 6.97 6.41 -20.18
CA SER A 114 7.40 7.48 -19.28
C SER A 114 7.29 7.11 -17.79
N LEU A 115 6.54 6.06 -17.45
CA LEU A 115 6.28 5.65 -16.06
C LEU A 115 7.58 5.43 -15.28
N ALA A 116 8.48 4.58 -15.79
CA ALA A 116 9.72 4.25 -15.09
C ALA A 116 10.62 5.46 -14.82
N LYS A 117 10.60 6.48 -15.67
CA LYS A 117 11.35 7.72 -15.47
C LYS A 117 10.70 8.58 -14.41
N ALA A 118 9.37 8.76 -14.47
CA ALA A 118 8.63 9.57 -13.53
C ALA A 118 8.61 8.96 -12.12
N MET A 119 8.44 7.63 -12.01
CA MET A 119 8.44 6.90 -10.74
C MET A 119 9.72 7.11 -9.94
N ARG A 120 10.89 7.30 -10.59
CA ARG A 120 12.14 7.59 -9.87
C ARG A 120 12.07 8.86 -9.01
N ILE A 121 11.19 9.78 -9.35
CA ILE A 121 11.03 11.08 -8.67
C ILE A 121 10.04 10.94 -7.52
N TYR A 122 8.84 10.40 -7.77
CA TYR A 122 7.78 10.38 -6.75
C TYR A 122 7.68 9.08 -5.95
N ALA A 123 8.12 7.93 -6.49
CA ALA A 123 7.94 6.64 -5.80
C ALA A 123 8.59 6.58 -4.42
N PRO A 124 9.77 7.18 -4.17
CA PRO A 124 10.35 7.21 -2.82
C PRO A 124 9.51 8.02 -1.80
N LEU A 125 8.65 8.93 -2.25
CA LEU A 125 7.85 9.77 -1.35
C LEU A 125 6.79 8.96 -0.60
N ALA A 126 6.16 7.99 -1.27
CA ALA A 126 5.14 7.15 -0.66
C ALA A 126 5.63 6.43 0.62
N PRO A 127 6.71 5.61 0.60
CA PRO A 127 7.18 4.95 1.81
C PRO A 127 7.66 5.93 2.88
N ILE A 128 8.25 7.08 2.51
CA ILE A 128 8.64 8.11 3.48
C ILE A 128 7.41 8.64 4.24
N VAL A 129 6.36 9.03 3.52
CA VAL A 129 5.15 9.57 4.13
C VAL A 129 4.40 8.50 4.92
N ILE A 130 4.32 7.27 4.42
CA ILE A 130 3.74 6.13 5.18
C ILE A 130 4.50 5.94 6.49
N ALA A 131 5.84 5.93 6.47
CA ALA A 131 6.65 5.78 7.67
C ALA A 131 6.38 6.90 8.69
N VAL A 132 6.31 8.16 8.23
CA VAL A 132 6.03 9.33 9.09
C VAL A 132 4.65 9.24 9.73
N VAL A 133 3.60 8.98 8.92
CA VAL A 133 2.22 8.90 9.42
C VAL A 133 2.05 7.70 10.35
N ALA A 134 2.56 6.53 9.97
CA ALA A 134 2.48 5.33 10.79
C ALA A 134 3.25 5.46 12.10
N THR A 135 4.44 6.10 12.08
CA THR A 135 5.19 6.44 13.31
C THR A 135 4.34 7.31 14.22
N ARG A 136 3.70 8.36 13.69
CA ARG A 136 2.82 9.22 14.49
C ARG A 136 1.65 8.43 15.09
N GLN A 137 1.01 7.56 14.31
CA GLN A 137 -0.09 6.74 14.80
C GLN A 137 0.35 5.75 15.89
N ALA A 138 1.51 5.11 15.74
CA ALA A 138 2.06 4.20 16.75
C ALA A 138 2.37 4.95 18.06
N ARG A 139 2.88 6.18 17.98
CA ARG A 139 3.13 7.00 19.17
C ARG A 139 1.84 7.41 19.88
N ILE A 140 0.78 7.74 19.13
CA ILE A 140 -0.49 8.21 19.70
C ILE A 140 -1.30 7.05 20.28
N HIS A 141 -1.39 5.93 19.57
CA HIS A 141 -2.33 4.86 19.89
C HIS A 141 -1.71 3.66 20.60
N LEU A 142 -0.41 3.46 20.45
CA LEU A 142 0.32 2.36 21.09
C LEU A 142 1.32 2.87 22.15
N GLU A 143 1.34 4.18 22.41
CA GLU A 143 2.27 4.83 23.35
C GLU A 143 3.74 4.48 23.12
N ALA A 144 4.08 4.10 21.88
CA ALA A 144 5.41 3.63 21.55
C ALA A 144 6.43 4.78 21.64
N GLY A 145 7.60 4.51 22.22
CA GLY A 145 8.73 5.44 22.17
C GLY A 145 9.11 5.80 20.73
N LYS A 146 9.64 7.01 20.49
CA LYS A 146 9.92 7.54 19.14
C LYS A 146 10.74 6.57 18.27
N LEU A 147 11.87 6.08 18.79
CA LEU A 147 12.76 5.19 18.04
C LEU A 147 12.06 3.88 17.67
N ARG A 148 11.30 3.33 18.62
CA ARG A 148 10.55 2.08 18.44
C ARG A 148 9.43 2.22 17.41
N ALA A 149 8.68 3.33 17.45
CA ALA A 149 7.64 3.61 16.48
C ALA A 149 8.20 3.74 15.05
N VAL A 150 9.35 4.41 14.90
CA VAL A 150 10.07 4.51 13.62
C VAL A 150 10.52 3.13 13.14
N ALA A 151 11.18 2.36 14.01
CA ALA A 151 11.64 1.01 13.68
C ALA A 151 10.49 0.09 13.26
N ALA A 152 9.37 0.13 13.99
CA ALA A 152 8.17 -0.63 13.67
C ALA A 152 7.57 -0.25 12.30
N ALA A 153 7.46 1.04 12.00
CA ALA A 153 6.94 1.53 10.73
C ALA A 153 7.84 1.13 9.54
N ILE A 154 9.17 1.27 9.70
CA ILE A 154 10.15 0.87 8.69
C ILE A 154 10.10 -0.64 8.47
N LEU A 155 10.15 -1.44 9.55
CA LEU A 155 10.08 -2.89 9.46
C LEU A 155 8.78 -3.35 8.78
N ALA A 156 7.65 -2.75 9.14
CA ALA A 156 6.37 -3.04 8.51
C ALA A 156 6.38 -2.73 7.01
N LEU A 157 6.98 -1.60 6.58
CA LEU A 157 7.16 -1.27 5.16
C LEU A 157 8.02 -2.30 4.44
N PHE A 158 9.11 -2.76 5.04
CA PHE A 158 9.96 -3.80 4.48
C PHE A 158 9.24 -5.13 4.34
N VAL A 159 8.55 -5.60 5.39
CA VAL A 159 7.83 -6.87 5.39
C VAL A 159 6.70 -6.86 4.37
N GLN A 160 5.84 -5.84 4.37
CA GLN A 160 4.77 -5.75 3.37
C GLN A 160 5.33 -5.59 1.95
N GLY A 161 6.45 -4.85 1.78
CA GLY A 161 7.07 -4.63 0.48
C GLY A 161 7.67 -5.92 -0.08
N ALA A 162 8.31 -6.73 0.77
CA ALA A 162 8.81 -8.04 0.39
C ALA A 162 7.67 -8.98 -0.04
N LEU A 163 6.58 -9.04 0.73
CA LEU A 163 5.42 -9.86 0.37
C LEU A 163 4.72 -9.36 -0.90
N GLY A 164 4.53 -8.05 -1.02
CA GLY A 164 3.93 -7.43 -2.21
C GLY A 164 4.78 -7.67 -3.45
N ALA A 165 6.10 -7.60 -3.34
CA ALA A 165 7.02 -7.85 -4.46
C ALA A 165 6.97 -9.29 -4.97
N LEU A 166 6.55 -10.29 -4.17
CA LEU A 166 6.37 -11.66 -4.66
C LEU A 166 5.17 -11.81 -5.59
N VAL A 167 4.17 -10.92 -5.47
CA VAL A 167 2.88 -11.00 -6.17
C VAL A 167 2.79 -9.97 -7.30
N LEU A 168 3.41 -8.80 -7.11
CA LEU A 168 3.32 -7.65 -8.01
C LEU A 168 4.53 -7.47 -8.94
N ARG A 169 5.57 -8.32 -8.83
CA ARG A 169 6.72 -8.28 -9.73
C ARG A 169 6.51 -9.08 -10.99
#